data_AF-A0A1G6NPY0-F1
#
_entry.id   AF-A0A1G6NPY0-F1
#
_cell.length_a   1.000
_cell.length_b   1.000
_cell.length_c   1.000
_cell.angle_alpha   90.00
_cell.angle_beta   90.00
_cell.angle_gamma   90.00
#
_symmetry.space_group_name_H-M   'P 1'
#
loop_
_entity.id
_entity.type
_entity.pdbx_description
1 polymer ?
#
loop_
_entity_poly.entity_id
_entity_poly.type
_entity_poly.pdbx_seq_one_letter_code
_entity_poly.pdbx_strand_id
1 'polypeptide(L)' 'ITASVRTPHHVTQAALLGADIATVPFGALKKCVHHPLTDRGLELFAADWAKVTAEN' A
#
# COMPACT_ATOMS: atom_id res chain seq x y z
N ILE A 1 -0.41 -22.26 3.52
CA ILE A 1 -1.24 -21.22 4.18
C ILE A 1 -0.46 -20.61 5.35
N THR A 2 -0.31 -19.28 5.38
CA THR A 2 0.37 -18.54 6.46
C THR A 2 -0.66 -17.93 7.41
N ALA A 3 -0.46 -18.07 8.71
CA ALA A 3 -1.34 -17.54 9.76
C ALA A 3 -0.55 -16.76 10.81
N SER A 4 -1.25 -16.19 11.80
CA SER A 4 -0.65 -15.37 12.88
C SER A 4 0.15 -14.17 12.36
N VAL A 5 -0.30 -13.58 11.25
CA VAL A 5 0.28 -12.35 10.69
C VAL A 5 0.02 -11.18 11.65
N ARG A 6 1.08 -10.45 12.03
CA ARG A 6 1.00 -9.32 12.97
C ARG A 6 1.35 -7.98 12.33
N THR A 7 2.17 -8.01 11.27
CA THR A 7 2.70 -6.82 10.60
C THR A 7 2.64 -6.98 9.08
N PRO A 8 2.64 -5.88 8.30
CA PRO A 8 2.78 -5.95 6.84
C PRO A 8 4.02 -6.71 6.40
N HIS A 9 5.11 -6.65 7.17
CA HIS A 9 6.34 -7.38 6.87
C HIS A 9 6.14 -8.90 6.87
N HIS A 10 5.32 -9.45 7.77
CA HIS A 10 4.98 -10.89 7.75
C HIS A 10 4.25 -11.28 6.44
N VAL A 11 3.42 -10.38 5.89
CA VAL A 11 2.76 -10.59 4.59
C VAL A 11 3.80 -10.63 3.47
N THR A 12 4.75 -9.69 3.47
CA THR A 12 5.85 -9.67 2.49
C THR A 12 6.67 -10.96 2.54
N GLN A 13 7.08 -11.40 3.74
CA GLN A 13 7.85 -12.63 3.89
C GLN A 13 7.06 -13.87 3.42
N ALA A 14 5.77 -13.95 3.75
CA ALA A 14 4.92 -15.04 3.29
C ALA A 14 4.84 -15.10 1.75
N ALA A 15 4.66 -13.96 1.10
CA ALA A 15 4.62 -13.87 -0.35
C ALA A 15 5.96 -14.26 -1.00
N LEU A 16 7.08 -13.76 -0.45
CA LEU A 16 8.42 -14.08 -0.95
C LEU A 16 8.78 -15.56 -0.80
N LEU A 17 8.27 -16.22 0.24
CA LEU A 17 8.42 -17.65 0.47
C LEU A 17 7.45 -18.51 -0.38
N GLY A 18 6.59 -17.87 -1.18
CA GLY A 18 5.67 -18.57 -2.08
C GLY A 18 4.42 -19.12 -1.40
N ALA A 19 3.96 -18.53 -0.29
CA ALA A 19 2.72 -18.96 0.35
C ALA A 19 1.50 -18.58 -0.51
N ASP A 20 0.69 -19.57 -0.90
CA ASP A 20 -0.49 -19.34 -1.75
C ASP A 20 -1.60 -18.54 -1.05
N ILE A 21 -1.72 -18.69 0.27
CA ILE A 21 -2.80 -18.11 1.09
C ILE A 21 -2.22 -17.58 2.40
N ALA A 22 -2.66 -16.39 2.83
CA ALA A 22 -2.35 -15.83 4.14
C ALA A 22 -3.61 -15.28 4.85
N THR A 23 -3.80 -15.62 6.13
CA THR A 23 -4.87 -15.05 6.96
C THR A 23 -4.33 -13.82 7.69
N VAL A 24 -4.85 -12.63 7.35
CA VAL A 24 -4.32 -11.35 7.82
C VAL A 24 -5.38 -10.58 8.62
N PRO A 25 -5.09 -10.11 9.85
CA PRO A 25 -5.99 -9.20 10.57
C PRO A 25 -6.21 -7.90 9.80
N PHE A 26 -7.43 -7.35 9.82
CA PHE A 26 -7.81 -6.17 9.04
C PHE A 26 -6.88 -4.97 9.23
N GLY A 27 -6.43 -4.71 10.46
CA GLY A 27 -5.51 -3.60 10.73
C GLY A 27 -4.13 -3.76 10.07
N ALA A 28 -3.61 -4.99 9.97
CA ALA A 28 -2.38 -5.27 9.25
C ALA A 28 -2.59 -5.18 7.74
N LEU A 29 -3.72 -5.71 7.24
CA LEU A 29 -4.09 -5.63 5.82
C LEU A 29 -4.22 -4.18 5.34
N LYS A 30 -4.89 -3.32 6.12
CA LYS A 30 -5.02 -1.89 5.79
C LYS A 30 -3.65 -1.21 5.70
N LYS A 31 -2.71 -1.56 6.58
CA LYS A 31 -1.33 -1.03 6.52
C LYS A 31 -0.54 -1.52 5.29
N CYS A 32 -0.91 -2.65 4.69
CA CYS A 32 -0.24 -3.13 3.46
C CYS A 32 -0.51 -2.23 2.24
N VAL A 33 -1.63 -1.51 2.21
CA VAL A 33 -2.06 -0.72 1.04
C VAL A 33 -1.87 0.79 1.21
N HIS A 34 -1.40 1.24 2.38
CA HIS A 34 -1.16 2.66 2.65
C HIS A 34 0.33 2.93 2.82
N HIS A 35 0.84 3.91 2.08
CA HIS A 35 2.23 4.38 2.19
C HIS A 35 2.28 5.91 2.04
N PRO A 36 3.00 6.64 2.93
CA PRO A 36 3.01 8.10 2.93
C PRO A 36 3.56 8.72 1.64
N LEU A 37 4.48 8.03 0.94
CA LEU A 37 4.99 8.51 -0.35
C LEU A 37 3.96 8.36 -1.48
N THR A 38 3.03 7.42 -1.37
CA THR A 38 1.94 7.27 -2.35
C THR A 38 0.98 8.45 -2.23
N ASP A 39 0.57 8.78 -1.00
CA ASP A 39 -0.29 9.94 -0.73
C ASP A 39 0.40 11.23 -1.20
N ARG A 40 1.68 11.39 -0.87
CA ARG A 40 2.47 12.54 -1.32
C ARG A 40 2.57 12.62 -2.85
N GLY A 41 2.75 11.49 -3.52
CA GLY A 41 2.79 11.44 -4.99
C GLY A 41 1.47 11.91 -5.61
N LEU A 42 0.34 11.45 -5.07
CA LEU A 42 -1.00 11.85 -5.53
C LEU A 42 -1.23 13.36 -5.37
N GLU A 43 -0.83 13.95 -4.25
CA GLU A 43 -0.91 15.40 -4.03
C GLU A 43 -0.11 16.18 -5.08
N LEU A 44 1.13 15.75 -5.36
CA LEU A 44 1.99 16.40 -6.34
C LEU A 44 1.40 16.32 -7.75
N PHE A 45 0.93 15.13 -8.15
CA PHE A 45 0.29 14.97 -9.47
C PHE A 45 -0.97 15.82 -9.61
N ALA A 46 -1.80 15.91 -8.57
CA ALA A 46 -2.98 16.78 -8.59
C ALA A 46 -2.60 18.27 -8.70
N ALA A 47 -1.56 18.70 -7.98
CA ALA A 47 -1.07 20.08 -8.04
C ALA A 47 -0.49 20.43 -9.41
N ASP A 48 0.28 19.51 -10.03
CA ASP A 48 0.84 19.72 -11.36
C ASP A 48 -0.24 19.72 -12.44
N TRP A 49 -1.24 18.85 -12.32
CA TRP A 49 -2.39 18.86 -13.23
C TRP A 49 -3.19 20.17 -13.16
N ALA A 50 -3.40 20.69 -11.94
CA ALA A 50 -4.11 21.95 -11.75
C ALA A 50 -3.43 23.13 -12.45
N LYS A 51 -2.09 23.16 -12.49
CA LYS A 51 -1.32 24.20 -13.22
C LYS A 51 -1.62 24.15 -14.71
N VAL A 52 -1.57 22.97 -15.32
CA VAL A 52 -1.82 22.78 -16.76
C VAL A 52 -3.26 23.16 -17.13
N THR A 53 -4.23 22.82 -16.28
CA THR A 53 -5.64 23.15 -16.56
C THR A 53 -6.00 24.62 -16.35
N ALA A 54 -5.23 25.37 -15.55
CA ALA A 54 -5.49 26.78 -15.27
C ALA A 54 -4.90 27.73 -16.33
N GLU A 55 -3.99 27.24 -17.18
CA GLU A 55 -3.37 28.00 -18.28
C GLU A 55 -4.13 27.89 -19.61
N ASN A 56 -5.21 27.10 -19.65
CA ASN A 56 -6.17 27.00 -20.77
C ASN A 56 -7.47 27.76 -20.46
#